data_AF-A0A497J5F9-F1
#
_entry.id   AF-A0A497J5F9-F1
#
_cell.length_a   1.000
_cell.length_b   1.000
_cell.length_c   1.000
_cell.angle_alpha   90.00
_cell.angle_beta   90.00
_cell.angle_gamma   90.00
#
_symmetry.space_group_name_H-M   'P 1'
#
loop_
_entity.id
_entity.type
_entity.pdbx_description
1 polymer ?
#
loop_
_entity_poly.entity_id
_entity_poly.type
_entity_poly.pdbx_seq_one_letter_code
_entity_poly.pdbx_strand_id
1 'polypeptide(L)'
;MKALLLVLDGVGDRPIKELGYRTPLEVANTPNLDRIAELGINGILDPISPGIRAGSDTAHLALLGYDPYEIYTGRGPFEAAGIGLKLERNDIALRCNFATIDENGIVIDRRAGRISEGTEKLAKALNNIKLSKAKIIFKESVAHRAVLILRSKNEKLSYRVSDSDPHEVGKPILKVKPLENSPEAEMTANLLNEFTEKAIEVLKEHEVNKKREKEGKLPANAILMRGAGVTPNLKPFKLSSACIATTGIIKGICKLAGMDIIPAKKEYKVRFKQALEVLEKKEFLLMNIKEPDEAGHDGDFRKKIEIIEKIDESLDEILEFAKDNYVIILGDHSTPVSVRDHTGDSVPVVICGPEVRVDTVREFNERSCAKGGLNRIKGRDVMPILLDLMNKSEKFGA
;
A
#
# COMPACT_ATOMS: atom_id res chain seq x y z
N MET A 1 20.20 19.81 -0.92
CA MET A 1 20.00 18.69 -1.86
C MET A 1 18.65 18.06 -1.59
N LYS A 2 18.03 17.50 -2.62
CA LYS A 2 16.69 16.90 -2.56
C LYS A 2 16.77 15.41 -2.86
N ALA A 3 15.73 14.66 -2.53
CA ALA A 3 15.70 13.23 -2.73
C ALA A 3 14.37 12.75 -3.31
N LEU A 4 14.44 11.98 -4.39
CA LEU A 4 13.33 11.21 -4.95
C LEU A 4 13.50 9.73 -4.59
N LEU A 5 12.55 9.16 -3.86
CA LEU A 5 12.38 7.72 -3.72
C LEU A 5 11.31 7.26 -4.70
N LEU A 6 11.71 6.61 -5.78
CA LEU A 6 10.85 6.00 -6.78
C LEU A 6 10.68 4.51 -6.48
N VAL A 7 9.46 4.13 -6.10
CA VAL A 7 9.06 2.76 -5.82
C VAL A 7 8.34 2.19 -7.04
N LEU A 8 8.95 1.18 -7.66
CA LEU A 8 8.35 0.36 -8.71
C LEU A 8 7.66 -0.83 -8.03
N ASP A 9 6.37 -0.67 -7.69
CA ASP A 9 5.62 -1.61 -6.85
C ASP A 9 5.64 -3.01 -7.45
N GLY A 10 6.03 -4.02 -6.68
CA GLY A 10 6.06 -5.42 -7.13
C GLY A 10 7.01 -5.73 -8.31
N VAL A 11 7.98 -4.86 -8.63
CA VAL A 11 8.81 -4.99 -9.85
C VAL A 11 9.62 -6.29 -9.89
N GLY A 12 10.10 -6.77 -8.74
CA GLY A 12 10.91 -7.99 -8.66
C GLY A 12 10.15 -9.22 -9.14
N ASP A 13 10.84 -10.11 -9.84
CA ASP A 13 10.27 -11.34 -10.39
C ASP A 13 11.23 -12.54 -10.27
N ARG A 14 10.78 -13.68 -10.80
CA ARG A 14 11.59 -14.89 -10.93
C ARG A 14 11.93 -15.13 -12.40
N PRO A 15 12.99 -15.89 -12.70
CA PRO A 15 13.29 -16.33 -14.06
C PRO A 15 12.09 -17.03 -14.73
N ILE A 16 11.74 -16.57 -15.93
CA ILE A 16 10.62 -17.08 -16.74
C ILE A 16 11.18 -17.89 -17.92
N LYS A 17 10.70 -19.11 -18.13
CA LYS A 17 11.20 -20.01 -19.18
C LYS A 17 11.03 -19.40 -20.58
N GLU A 18 9.88 -18.79 -20.84
CA GLU A 18 9.51 -18.11 -22.08
C GLU A 18 10.41 -16.92 -22.41
N LEU A 19 11.09 -16.35 -21.42
CA LEU A 19 12.05 -15.26 -21.56
C LEU A 19 13.51 -15.74 -21.62
N GLY A 20 13.73 -17.05 -21.74
CA GLY A 20 15.05 -17.66 -21.70
C GLY A 20 15.64 -17.68 -20.28
N TYR A 21 14.80 -17.94 -19.27
CA TYR A 21 15.16 -17.91 -17.84
C TYR A 21 15.67 -16.54 -17.37
N ARG A 22 15.06 -15.48 -17.90
CA ARG A 22 15.24 -14.09 -17.45
C ARG A 22 13.96 -13.56 -16.81
N THR A 23 14.06 -12.53 -15.98
CA THR A 23 12.92 -11.81 -15.40
C THR A 23 12.35 -10.80 -16.41
N PRO A 24 11.12 -10.27 -16.18
CA PRO A 24 10.60 -9.14 -16.95
C PRO A 24 11.53 -7.93 -16.94
N LEU A 25 12.16 -7.61 -15.80
CA LEU A 25 13.07 -6.48 -15.67
C LEU A 25 14.39 -6.71 -16.45
N GLU A 26 14.90 -7.94 -16.50
CA GLU A 26 16.08 -8.31 -17.31
C GLU A 26 15.83 -8.26 -18.83
N VAL A 27 14.58 -8.31 -19.29
CA VAL A 27 14.23 -8.34 -20.73
C VAL A 27 13.71 -7.01 -21.24
N ALA A 28 13.11 -6.19 -20.37
CA ALA A 28 12.63 -4.87 -20.73
C ALA A 28 13.77 -3.99 -21.27
N ASN A 29 13.49 -3.22 -22.32
CA ASN A 29 14.41 -2.20 -22.81
C ASN A 29 14.40 -1.00 -21.86
N THR A 30 15.40 -0.91 -20.97
CA THR A 30 15.45 0.08 -19.89
C THR A 30 16.72 0.94 -19.88
N PRO A 31 17.05 1.64 -20.98
CA PRO A 31 18.28 2.43 -21.07
C PRO A 31 18.42 3.50 -19.98
N ASN A 32 17.32 4.08 -19.50
CA ASN A 32 17.38 5.12 -18.48
C ASN A 32 17.64 4.54 -17.08
N LEU A 33 16.98 3.46 -16.70
CA LEU A 33 17.24 2.74 -15.45
C LEU A 33 18.67 2.17 -15.44
N ASP A 34 19.13 1.61 -16.56
CA ASP A 34 20.50 1.12 -16.72
C ASP A 34 21.51 2.26 -16.56
N ARG A 35 21.21 3.45 -17.11
CA ARG A 35 22.03 4.63 -16.92
C ARG A 35 22.06 5.11 -15.47
N ILE A 36 20.94 5.04 -14.74
CA ILE A 36 20.89 5.35 -13.31
C ILE A 36 21.71 4.32 -12.51
N ALA A 37 21.65 3.04 -12.87
CA ALA A 37 22.48 1.98 -12.27
C ALA A 37 23.97 2.24 -12.49
N GLU A 38 24.38 2.57 -13.72
CA GLU A 38 25.78 2.87 -14.07
C GLU A 38 26.33 4.10 -13.33
N LEU A 39 25.48 5.08 -13.02
CA LEU A 39 25.86 6.30 -12.31
C LEU A 39 25.71 6.21 -10.78
N GLY A 40 25.23 5.08 -10.27
CA GLY A 40 24.86 4.90 -8.88
C GLY A 40 25.64 3.82 -8.14
N ILE A 41 25.24 3.61 -6.89
CA ILE A 41 25.60 2.43 -6.11
C ILE A 41 24.37 1.52 -6.04
N ASN A 42 24.57 0.24 -6.34
CA ASN A 42 23.52 -0.75 -6.55
C ASN A 42 23.54 -1.80 -5.44
N GLY A 43 22.43 -2.52 -5.27
CA GLY A 43 22.34 -3.65 -4.35
C GLY A 43 21.00 -4.38 -4.45
N ILE A 44 20.78 -5.27 -3.50
CA ILE A 44 19.49 -5.92 -3.29
C ILE A 44 18.93 -5.59 -1.91
N LEU A 45 17.62 -5.54 -1.81
CA LEU A 45 16.91 -5.12 -0.61
C LEU A 45 15.89 -6.18 -0.21
N ASP A 46 15.90 -6.57 1.06
CA ASP A 46 14.78 -7.29 1.67
C ASP A 46 13.87 -6.27 2.34
N PRO A 47 12.60 -6.12 1.91
CA PRO A 47 11.71 -5.13 2.51
C PRO A 47 11.58 -5.29 4.02
N ILE A 48 11.53 -6.55 4.49
CA ILE A 48 11.45 -6.90 5.91
C ILE A 48 12.69 -7.70 6.34
N SER A 49 12.87 -8.88 5.75
CA SER A 49 13.94 -9.83 6.06
C SER A 49 14.00 -10.91 4.96
N PRO A 50 15.14 -11.60 4.75
CA PRO A 50 15.24 -12.68 3.78
C PRO A 50 14.09 -13.68 3.85
N GLY A 51 13.38 -13.89 2.73
CA GLY A 51 12.32 -14.88 2.62
C GLY A 51 10.97 -14.48 3.23
N ILE A 52 10.86 -13.31 3.87
CA ILE A 52 9.60 -12.81 4.43
C ILE A 52 8.82 -12.05 3.35
N ARG A 53 7.60 -12.53 3.06
CA ARG A 53 6.67 -11.86 2.14
C ARG A 53 6.11 -10.60 2.81
N ALA A 54 6.35 -9.44 2.23
CA ALA A 54 5.87 -8.16 2.74
C ALA A 54 4.56 -7.77 2.06
N GLY A 55 3.60 -7.23 2.83
CA GLY A 55 2.52 -6.43 2.24
C GLY A 55 3.04 -5.03 1.89
N SER A 56 2.42 -4.37 0.90
CA SER A 56 2.82 -3.00 0.51
C SER A 56 2.79 -2.02 1.69
N ASP A 57 1.95 -2.27 2.70
CA ASP A 57 1.91 -1.49 3.93
C ASP A 57 3.18 -1.64 4.76
N THR A 58 3.52 -2.86 5.15
CA THR A 58 4.73 -3.15 5.93
C THR A 58 6.01 -2.80 5.17
N ALA A 59 6.05 -3.02 3.86
CA ALA A 59 7.18 -2.67 3.02
C ALA A 59 7.42 -1.15 3.00
N HIS A 60 6.38 -0.34 2.79
CA HIS A 60 6.53 1.11 2.75
C HIS A 60 6.83 1.73 4.12
N LEU A 61 6.35 1.12 5.22
CA LEU A 61 6.82 1.49 6.56
C LEU A 61 8.33 1.30 6.68
N ALA A 62 8.85 0.13 6.27
CA ALA A 62 10.27 -0.14 6.28
C ALA A 62 11.05 0.84 5.39
N LEU A 63 10.61 1.07 4.15
CA LEU A 63 11.27 2.01 3.23
C LEU A 63 11.33 3.45 3.76
N LEU A 64 10.37 3.86 4.60
CA LEU A 64 10.38 5.16 5.27
C LEU A 64 11.19 5.17 6.58
N GLY A 65 11.88 4.07 6.91
CA GLY A 65 12.75 3.94 8.07
C GLY A 65 12.04 3.53 9.37
N TYR A 66 10.77 3.13 9.31
CA TYR A 66 10.02 2.62 10.46
C TYR A 66 10.21 1.11 10.60
N ASP A 67 10.27 0.58 11.82
CA ASP A 67 10.25 -0.87 12.04
C ASP A 67 8.82 -1.42 11.95
N PRO A 68 8.49 -2.24 10.93
CA PRO A 68 7.13 -2.75 10.78
C PRO A 68 6.74 -3.72 11.90
N TYR A 69 7.69 -4.41 12.54
CA TYR A 69 7.39 -5.32 13.65
C TYR A 69 6.91 -4.58 14.90
N GLU A 70 7.33 -3.32 15.07
CA GLU A 70 6.95 -2.49 16.21
C GLU A 70 5.72 -1.61 15.91
N ILE A 71 5.62 -1.10 14.68
CA ILE A 71 4.66 -0.03 14.37
C ILE A 71 3.42 -0.54 13.62
N TYR A 72 3.49 -1.67 12.94
CA TYR A 72 2.35 -2.17 12.18
C TYR A 72 1.27 -2.75 13.11
N THR A 73 0.14 -2.05 13.16
CA THR A 73 -1.00 -2.38 14.01
C THR A 73 -2.18 -2.96 13.22
N GLY A 74 -2.00 -3.22 11.92
CA GLY A 74 -3.07 -3.65 11.01
C GLY A 74 -3.37 -2.63 9.91
N ARG A 75 -4.09 -3.08 8.88
CA ARG A 75 -4.24 -2.35 7.61
C ARG A 75 -5.30 -1.24 7.66
N GLY A 76 -6.35 -1.41 8.46
CA GLY A 76 -7.51 -0.51 8.50
C GLY A 76 -7.18 0.98 8.73
N PRO A 77 -6.29 1.34 9.68
CA PRO A 77 -5.91 2.74 9.91
C PRO A 77 -5.30 3.41 8.69
N PHE A 78 -4.43 2.71 7.96
CA PHE A 78 -3.80 3.24 6.77
C PHE A 78 -4.83 3.46 5.64
N GLU A 79 -5.76 2.52 5.44
CA GLU A 79 -6.86 2.70 4.47
C GLU A 79 -7.75 3.90 4.84
N ALA A 80 -8.05 4.08 6.14
CA ALA A 80 -8.82 5.22 6.64
C ALA A 80 -8.13 6.56 6.36
N ALA A 81 -6.85 6.67 6.70
CA ALA A 81 -6.04 7.85 6.45
C ALA A 81 -5.95 8.16 4.95
N GLY A 82 -5.80 7.13 4.11
CA GLY A 82 -5.69 7.21 2.66
C GLY A 82 -6.91 7.81 1.97
N ILE A 83 -8.12 7.60 2.51
CA ILE A 83 -9.37 8.22 2.00
C ILE A 83 -9.72 9.54 2.71
N GLY A 84 -8.79 10.07 3.50
CA GLY A 84 -8.90 11.38 4.12
C GLY A 84 -9.64 11.40 5.46
N LEU A 85 -9.94 10.26 6.09
CA LEU A 85 -10.52 10.25 7.43
C LEU A 85 -9.49 10.71 8.46
N LYS A 86 -9.97 11.45 9.47
CA LYS A 86 -9.17 11.84 10.64
C LYS A 86 -9.32 10.76 11.70
N LEU A 87 -8.22 10.07 11.97
CA LEU A 87 -8.13 9.05 13.00
C LEU A 87 -7.71 9.66 14.34
N GLU A 88 -8.26 9.11 15.42
CA GLU A 88 -7.84 9.36 16.80
C GLU A 88 -7.00 8.17 17.32
N ARG A 89 -6.28 8.37 18.44
CA ARG A 89 -5.32 7.40 18.99
C ARG A 89 -5.93 6.03 19.31
N ASN A 90 -7.20 5.98 19.68
CA ASN A 90 -7.90 4.76 20.12
C ASN A 90 -8.95 4.27 19.11
N ASP A 91 -8.96 4.82 17.91
CA ASP A 91 -9.85 4.36 16.86
C ASP A 91 -9.47 2.95 16.41
N ILE A 92 -10.46 2.07 16.34
CA ILE A 92 -10.30 0.79 15.63
C ILE A 92 -10.82 0.98 14.22
N ALA A 93 -9.91 0.94 13.26
CA ALA A 93 -10.22 1.05 11.85
C ALA A 93 -10.14 -0.32 11.18
N LEU A 94 -11.11 -0.60 10.30
CA LEU A 94 -11.18 -1.82 9.51
C LEU A 94 -11.36 -1.44 8.04
N ARG A 95 -10.70 -2.21 7.17
CA ARG A 95 -11.04 -2.17 5.75
C ARG A 95 -12.33 -2.97 5.55
N CYS A 96 -13.22 -2.42 4.74
CA CYS A 96 -14.50 -3.02 4.44
C CYS A 96 -14.68 -3.22 2.93
N ASN A 97 -15.49 -4.21 2.59
CA ASN A 97 -16.04 -4.38 1.25
C ASN A 97 -17.57 -4.38 1.35
N PHE A 98 -18.23 -3.63 0.47
CA PHE A 98 -19.62 -3.90 0.10
C PHE A 98 -19.67 -5.24 -0.62
N ALA A 99 -20.54 -6.13 -0.16
CA ALA A 99 -20.68 -7.49 -0.66
C ALA A 99 -22.15 -7.85 -0.86
N THR A 100 -22.36 -8.98 -1.53
CA THR A 100 -23.66 -9.59 -1.75
C THR A 100 -23.73 -10.91 -0.99
N ILE A 101 -24.75 -11.03 -0.15
CA ILE A 101 -25.17 -12.28 0.49
C ILE A 101 -26.52 -12.73 -0.06
N ASP A 102 -26.75 -14.04 -0.03
CA ASP A 102 -28.07 -14.63 -0.27
C ASP A 102 -28.96 -14.60 0.99
N GLU A 103 -30.17 -15.19 0.89
CA GLU A 103 -31.14 -15.26 1.98
C GLU A 103 -30.67 -16.07 3.19
N ASN A 104 -29.69 -16.97 3.00
CA ASN A 104 -29.08 -17.79 4.05
C ASN A 104 -27.84 -17.12 4.65
N GLY A 105 -27.50 -15.89 4.23
CA GLY A 105 -26.30 -15.17 4.68
C GLY A 105 -25.00 -15.66 4.05
N ILE A 106 -25.07 -16.45 2.97
CA ILE A 106 -23.91 -16.94 2.24
C ILE A 106 -23.41 -15.86 1.28
N VAL A 107 -22.12 -15.57 1.33
CA VAL A 107 -21.47 -14.60 0.45
C VAL A 107 -21.39 -15.15 -0.97
N ILE A 108 -22.17 -14.57 -1.88
CA ILE A 108 -22.15 -14.95 -3.31
C ILE A 108 -21.21 -14.06 -4.13
N ASP A 109 -20.96 -12.81 -3.68
CA ASP A 109 -19.96 -11.93 -4.29
C ASP A 109 -19.36 -11.00 -3.23
N ARG A 110 -18.03 -11.07 -3.05
CA ARG A 110 -17.29 -10.27 -2.03
C ARG A 110 -17.13 -8.78 -2.38
N ARG A 111 -17.69 -8.34 -3.50
CA ARG A 111 -17.48 -7.00 -4.09
C ARG A 111 -18.79 -6.38 -4.61
N ALA A 112 -19.93 -7.04 -4.44
CA ALA A 112 -21.21 -6.66 -5.02
C ALA A 112 -21.13 -6.29 -6.51
N GLY A 113 -20.44 -7.12 -7.31
CA GLY A 113 -20.22 -6.85 -8.73
C GLY A 113 -19.35 -5.62 -8.99
N ARG A 114 -18.41 -5.32 -8.08
CA ARG A 114 -17.58 -4.11 -8.06
C ARG A 114 -18.40 -2.81 -8.12
N ILE A 115 -19.47 -2.73 -7.34
CA ILE A 115 -20.32 -1.53 -7.22
C ILE A 115 -19.49 -0.24 -7.12
N SER A 116 -19.87 0.79 -7.87
CA SER A 116 -19.22 2.11 -7.86
C SER A 116 -20.21 3.27 -7.76
N GLU A 117 -21.51 3.01 -7.81
CA GLU A 117 -22.57 4.01 -7.78
C GLU A 117 -23.47 3.78 -6.56
N GLY A 118 -23.81 4.87 -5.85
CA GLY A 118 -24.73 4.83 -4.70
C GLY A 118 -24.12 4.30 -3.40
N THR A 119 -22.85 3.90 -3.40
CA THR A 119 -22.09 3.51 -2.19
C THR A 119 -22.08 4.63 -1.14
N GLU A 120 -22.17 5.89 -1.56
CA GLU A 120 -22.15 7.07 -0.70
C GLU A 120 -23.42 7.14 0.16
N LYS A 121 -24.55 6.74 -0.43
CA LYS A 121 -25.86 6.72 0.21
C LYS A 121 -25.94 5.53 1.16
N LEU A 122 -25.43 4.37 0.75
CA LEU A 122 -25.29 3.19 1.61
C LEU A 122 -24.41 3.51 2.83
N ALA A 123 -23.24 4.13 2.62
CA ALA A 123 -22.36 4.55 3.70
C ALA A 123 -23.04 5.56 4.65
N LYS A 124 -23.80 6.54 4.12
CA LYS A 124 -24.58 7.47 4.96
C LYS A 124 -25.62 6.73 5.81
N ALA A 125 -26.33 5.74 5.24
CA ALA A 125 -27.29 4.93 5.98
C ALA A 125 -26.62 4.14 7.12
N LEU A 126 -25.46 3.53 6.85
CA LEU A 126 -24.69 2.80 7.86
C LEU A 126 -24.19 3.70 9.00
N ASN A 127 -23.89 4.97 8.74
CA ASN A 127 -23.50 5.93 9.80
C ASN A 127 -24.64 6.26 10.79
N ASN A 128 -25.90 5.99 10.43
CA ASN A 128 -27.04 6.20 11.32
C ASN A 128 -27.23 5.07 12.33
N ILE A 129 -26.54 3.94 12.15
CA ILE A 129 -26.57 2.80 13.08
C ILE A 129 -26.05 3.27 14.44
N LYS A 130 -26.82 2.96 15.49
CA LYS A 130 -26.42 3.18 16.88
C LYS A 130 -25.90 1.86 17.46
N LEU A 131 -24.66 1.89 17.94
CA LEU A 131 -24.10 0.81 18.74
C LEU A 131 -24.15 1.19 20.21
N SER A 132 -24.17 0.17 21.07
CA SER A 132 -24.25 0.30 22.53
C SER A 132 -23.14 1.17 23.15
N LYS A 133 -21.89 1.00 22.70
CA LYS A 133 -20.70 1.55 23.36
C LYS A 133 -19.69 2.24 22.45
N ALA A 134 -20.00 2.38 21.16
CA ALA A 134 -19.13 3.02 20.18
C ALA A 134 -19.93 3.80 19.13
N LYS A 135 -19.28 4.79 18.54
CA LYS A 135 -19.76 5.48 17.36
C LYS A 135 -19.15 4.83 16.12
N ILE A 136 -19.97 4.70 15.08
CA ILE A 136 -19.55 4.31 13.74
C ILE A 136 -19.17 5.56 12.95
N ILE A 137 -18.04 5.48 12.26
CA ILE A 137 -17.71 6.36 11.15
C ILE A 137 -17.43 5.46 9.95
N PHE A 138 -18.37 5.40 9.01
CA PHE A 138 -18.27 4.57 7.82
C PHE A 138 -18.10 5.45 6.59
N LYS A 139 -17.11 5.17 5.74
CA LYS A 139 -16.89 5.94 4.51
C LYS A 139 -16.54 5.00 3.36
N GLU A 140 -17.15 5.24 2.22
CA GLU A 140 -16.79 4.55 0.99
C GLU A 140 -15.38 4.92 0.50
N SER A 141 -14.85 4.07 -0.37
CA SER A 141 -13.61 4.27 -1.10
C SER A 141 -13.85 3.89 -2.57
N VAL A 142 -12.80 3.60 -3.33
CA VAL A 142 -12.91 3.27 -4.75
C VAL A 142 -13.71 1.97 -4.94
N ALA A 143 -14.80 2.08 -5.70
CA ALA A 143 -15.74 1.00 -5.99
C ALA A 143 -16.30 0.37 -4.69
N HIS A 144 -16.31 -0.96 -4.62
CA HIS A 144 -16.85 -1.72 -3.50
C HIS A 144 -16.12 -1.55 -2.16
N ARG A 145 -14.98 -0.86 -2.15
CA ARG A 145 -14.16 -0.70 -0.94
C ARG A 145 -14.77 0.35 -0.02
N ALA A 146 -14.61 0.18 1.27
CA ALA A 146 -15.01 1.13 2.29
C ALA A 146 -14.10 1.00 3.52
N VAL A 147 -14.28 1.88 4.49
CA VAL A 147 -13.62 1.84 5.79
C VAL A 147 -14.65 2.04 6.88
N LEU A 148 -14.54 1.23 7.93
CA LEU A 148 -15.26 1.39 9.19
C LEU A 148 -14.26 1.87 10.25
N ILE A 149 -14.62 2.91 11.01
CA ILE A 149 -13.97 3.26 12.26
C ILE A 149 -14.98 3.06 13.39
N LEU A 150 -14.58 2.30 14.40
CA LEU A 150 -15.22 2.28 15.71
C LEU A 150 -14.48 3.25 16.64
N ARG A 151 -15.22 4.24 17.15
CA ARG A 151 -14.70 5.22 18.10
C ARG A 151 -15.52 5.18 19.39
N SER A 152 -14.86 4.90 20.51
CA SER A 152 -15.47 5.07 21.83
C SER A 152 -14.75 6.16 22.62
N LYS A 153 -15.53 6.96 23.36
CA LYS A 153 -14.97 7.97 24.27
C LYS A 153 -14.68 7.43 25.66
N ASN A 154 -15.44 6.42 26.08
CA ASN A 154 -15.46 5.94 27.45
C ASN A 154 -14.91 4.52 27.59
N GLU A 155 -14.80 3.79 26.49
CA GLU A 155 -14.37 2.40 26.48
C GLU A 155 -13.06 2.27 25.71
N LYS A 156 -12.19 1.38 26.20
CA LYS A 156 -10.99 0.99 25.47
C LYS A 156 -11.35 -0.17 24.55
N LEU A 157 -11.01 -0.05 23.27
CA LEU A 157 -11.21 -1.08 22.27
C LEU A 157 -9.88 -1.74 21.91
N SER A 158 -9.93 -2.96 21.39
CA SER A 158 -8.76 -3.70 20.92
C SER A 158 -8.95 -4.08 19.46
N TYR A 159 -7.92 -3.86 18.65
CA TYR A 159 -7.90 -4.27 17.24
C TYR A 159 -7.61 -5.77 17.06
N ARG A 160 -7.31 -6.48 18.15
CA ARG A 160 -6.98 -7.91 18.16
C ARG A 160 -8.25 -8.76 18.05
N VAL A 161 -8.91 -8.64 16.91
CA VAL A 161 -10.15 -9.34 16.55
C VAL A 161 -10.02 -9.96 15.16
N SER A 162 -10.76 -11.05 14.91
CA SER A 162 -10.75 -11.72 13.61
C SER A 162 -11.50 -10.92 12.54
N ASP A 163 -11.28 -11.27 11.28
CA ASP A 163 -12.08 -10.73 10.18
C ASP A 163 -13.53 -11.28 10.22
N SER A 164 -14.46 -10.55 9.61
CA SER A 164 -15.80 -11.07 9.25
C SER A 164 -15.85 -11.56 7.79
N ASP A 165 -14.90 -11.12 6.96
CA ASP A 165 -14.72 -11.60 5.58
C ASP A 165 -14.27 -13.07 5.60
N PRO A 166 -15.02 -14.01 5.00
CA PRO A 166 -14.59 -15.41 4.89
C PRO A 166 -13.45 -15.64 3.91
N HIS A 167 -13.02 -14.61 3.17
CA HIS A 167 -11.98 -14.64 2.15
C HIS A 167 -12.29 -15.47 0.89
N GLU A 168 -13.45 -16.10 0.82
CA GLU A 168 -13.95 -16.86 -0.32
C GLU A 168 -15.47 -16.69 -0.48
N VAL A 169 -16.01 -17.02 -1.66
CA VAL A 169 -17.46 -17.08 -1.89
C VAL A 169 -18.00 -18.45 -1.46
N GLY A 170 -19.32 -18.57 -1.26
CA GLY A 170 -19.95 -19.82 -0.83
C GLY A 170 -19.81 -20.12 0.66
N LYS A 171 -19.35 -19.14 1.45
CA LYS A 171 -19.26 -19.21 2.91
C LYS A 171 -20.13 -18.13 3.56
N PRO A 172 -20.65 -18.36 4.78
CA PRO A 172 -21.33 -17.31 5.53
C PRO A 172 -20.35 -16.21 5.95
N ILE A 173 -20.88 -15.03 6.27
CA ILE A 173 -20.10 -14.01 7.00
C ILE A 173 -19.63 -14.62 8.32
N LEU A 174 -18.34 -14.47 8.63
CA LEU A 174 -17.77 -15.00 9.85
C LEU A 174 -18.17 -14.14 11.04
N LYS A 175 -18.56 -14.80 12.14
CA LYS A 175 -18.67 -14.12 13.43
C LYS A 175 -17.29 -13.64 13.86
N VAL A 176 -17.17 -12.35 14.15
CA VAL A 176 -15.94 -11.76 14.67
C VAL A 176 -15.67 -12.31 16.07
N LYS A 177 -14.43 -12.76 16.29
CA LYS A 177 -13.97 -13.32 17.57
C LYS A 177 -12.79 -12.50 18.11
N PRO A 178 -12.64 -12.39 19.43
CA PRO A 178 -11.41 -11.86 20.01
C PRO A 178 -10.24 -12.80 19.70
N LEU A 179 -9.08 -12.23 19.37
CA LEU A 179 -7.82 -12.95 19.12
C LEU A 179 -6.87 -12.91 20.32
N GLU A 180 -7.31 -12.27 21.40
CA GLU A 180 -6.62 -12.22 22.68
C GLU A 180 -7.65 -12.31 23.81
N ASN A 181 -7.22 -12.79 24.97
CA ASN A 181 -8.08 -12.87 26.14
C ASN A 181 -8.12 -11.52 26.87
N SER A 182 -8.87 -10.56 26.34
CA SER A 182 -9.06 -9.23 26.93
C SER A 182 -10.52 -8.76 26.85
N PRO A 183 -11.05 -8.07 27.88
CA PRO A 183 -12.38 -7.46 27.82
C PRO A 183 -12.53 -6.48 26.64
N GLU A 184 -11.45 -5.79 26.26
CA GLU A 184 -11.44 -4.86 25.14
C GLU A 184 -11.62 -5.56 23.78
N ALA A 185 -10.96 -6.71 23.57
CA ALA A 185 -11.13 -7.50 22.35
C ALA A 185 -12.52 -8.13 22.27
N GLU A 186 -13.04 -8.63 23.39
CA GLU A 186 -14.40 -9.17 23.46
C GLU A 186 -15.45 -8.10 23.16
N MET A 187 -15.31 -6.91 23.76
CA MET A 187 -16.20 -5.77 23.48
C MET A 187 -16.14 -5.37 22.01
N THR A 188 -14.95 -5.30 21.42
CA THR A 188 -14.78 -4.92 20.01
C THR A 188 -15.41 -5.96 19.08
N ALA A 189 -15.23 -7.25 19.36
CA ALA A 189 -15.87 -8.32 18.60
C ALA A 189 -17.40 -8.24 18.70
N ASN A 190 -17.96 -7.99 19.89
CA ASN A 190 -19.40 -7.84 20.09
C ASN A 190 -19.96 -6.63 19.33
N LEU A 191 -19.27 -5.49 19.36
CA LEU A 191 -19.67 -4.29 18.61
C LEU A 191 -19.64 -4.51 17.09
N LEU A 192 -18.66 -5.25 16.58
CA LEU A 192 -18.55 -5.55 15.14
C LEU A 192 -19.62 -6.55 14.69
N ASN A 193 -19.96 -7.53 15.52
CA ASN A 193 -21.09 -8.45 15.25
C ASN A 193 -22.42 -7.68 15.29
N GLU A 194 -22.65 -6.83 16.31
CA GLU A 194 -23.81 -5.94 16.40
C GLU A 194 -23.93 -5.04 15.16
N PHE A 195 -22.81 -4.46 14.71
CA PHE A 195 -22.77 -3.69 13.48
C PHE A 195 -23.13 -4.52 12.25
N THR A 196 -22.61 -5.75 12.13
CA THR A 196 -22.86 -6.63 10.99
C THR A 196 -24.34 -6.93 10.84
N GLU A 197 -25.00 -7.32 11.93
CA GLU A 197 -26.45 -7.62 11.94
C GLU A 197 -27.27 -6.39 11.51
N LYS A 198 -27.03 -5.25 12.15
CA LYS A 198 -27.73 -3.99 11.84
C LYS A 198 -27.44 -3.48 10.42
N ALA A 199 -26.21 -3.68 9.93
CA ALA A 199 -25.83 -3.29 8.58
C ALA A 199 -26.61 -4.09 7.52
N ILE A 200 -26.78 -5.40 7.72
CA ILE A 200 -27.55 -6.25 6.81
C ILE A 200 -29.01 -5.76 6.75
N GLU A 201 -29.64 -5.51 7.90
CA GLU A 201 -31.02 -5.00 7.97
C GLU A 201 -31.17 -3.66 7.22
N VAL A 202 -30.29 -2.70 7.50
CA VAL A 202 -30.31 -1.37 6.86
C VAL A 202 -30.08 -1.47 5.36
N LEU A 203 -29.12 -2.28 4.92
CA LEU A 203 -28.74 -2.36 3.52
C LEU A 203 -29.76 -3.15 2.68
N LYS A 204 -30.36 -4.21 3.23
CA LYS A 204 -31.38 -5.02 2.54
C LYS A 204 -32.56 -4.16 2.07
N GLU A 205 -33.02 -3.25 2.92
CA GLU A 205 -34.20 -2.42 2.61
C GLU A 205 -33.88 -1.12 1.86
N HIS A 206 -32.60 -0.81 1.67
CA HIS A 206 -32.16 0.47 1.12
C HIS A 206 -32.51 0.63 -0.37
N GLU A 207 -33.01 1.81 -0.76
CA GLU A 207 -33.49 2.11 -2.12
C GLU A 207 -32.45 1.81 -3.22
N VAL A 208 -31.17 2.07 -2.93
CA VAL A 208 -30.06 1.75 -3.84
C VAL A 208 -30.03 0.25 -4.18
N ASN A 209 -30.19 -0.62 -3.18
CA ASN A 209 -30.17 -2.06 -3.41
C ASN A 209 -31.46 -2.53 -4.10
N LYS A 210 -32.63 -2.03 -3.68
CA LYS A 210 -33.90 -2.28 -4.38
C LYS A 210 -33.86 -1.90 -5.86
N LYS A 211 -33.20 -0.80 -6.20
CA LYS A 211 -32.98 -0.38 -7.60
C LYS A 211 -32.04 -1.34 -8.33
N ARG A 212 -30.92 -1.71 -7.71
CA ARG A 212 -29.94 -2.64 -8.31
C ARG A 212 -30.57 -3.99 -8.64
N GLU A 213 -31.36 -4.54 -7.73
CA GLU A 213 -32.07 -5.81 -7.94
C GLU A 213 -33.05 -5.73 -9.11
N LYS A 214 -33.83 -4.64 -9.22
CA LYS A 214 -34.71 -4.39 -10.39
C LYS A 214 -33.96 -4.31 -11.71
N GLU A 215 -32.70 -3.87 -11.67
CA GLU A 215 -31.81 -3.80 -12.84
C GLU A 215 -31.04 -5.11 -13.08
N GLY A 216 -31.29 -6.18 -12.31
CA GLY A 216 -30.55 -7.44 -12.41
C GLY A 216 -29.10 -7.37 -11.93
N LYS A 217 -28.73 -6.31 -11.20
CA LYS A 217 -27.40 -6.13 -10.61
C LYS A 217 -27.37 -6.69 -9.19
N LEU A 218 -26.21 -7.23 -8.80
CA LEU A 218 -25.99 -7.74 -7.45
C LEU A 218 -26.16 -6.64 -6.38
N PRO A 219 -27.01 -6.79 -5.36
CA PRO A 219 -27.16 -5.80 -4.29
C PRO A 219 -25.94 -5.76 -3.37
N ALA A 220 -25.62 -4.59 -2.84
CA ALA A 220 -24.60 -4.41 -1.80
C ALA A 220 -25.27 -4.50 -0.42
N ASN A 221 -25.78 -5.69 -0.08
CA ASN A 221 -26.61 -5.96 1.11
C ASN A 221 -25.82 -6.44 2.34
N ALA A 222 -24.50 -6.54 2.25
CA ALA A 222 -23.63 -6.89 3.37
C ALA A 222 -22.32 -6.10 3.37
N ILE A 223 -21.70 -6.04 4.56
CA ILE A 223 -20.35 -5.48 4.76
C ILE A 223 -19.42 -6.57 5.25
N LEU A 224 -18.36 -6.85 4.49
CA LEU A 224 -17.27 -7.73 4.91
C LEU A 224 -16.14 -6.89 5.49
N MET A 225 -15.72 -7.18 6.71
CA MET A 225 -14.72 -6.42 7.46
C MET A 225 -13.44 -7.22 7.61
N ARG A 226 -12.30 -6.55 7.46
CA ARG A 226 -10.98 -7.18 7.58
C ARG A 226 -9.88 -6.22 8.02
N GLY A 227 -8.81 -6.81 8.54
CA GLY A 227 -7.56 -6.11 8.81
C GLY A 227 -7.73 -5.01 9.85
N ALA A 228 -8.41 -5.35 10.96
CA ALA A 228 -8.58 -4.45 12.09
C ALA A 228 -7.23 -3.92 12.57
N GLY A 229 -7.17 -2.63 12.82
CA GLY A 229 -5.98 -1.99 13.37
C GLY A 229 -6.32 -0.74 14.15
N VAL A 230 -5.39 -0.35 15.01
CA VAL A 230 -5.42 0.92 15.74
C VAL A 230 -4.45 1.91 15.09
N THR A 231 -4.74 3.21 15.12
CA THR A 231 -3.83 4.22 14.56
C THR A 231 -2.40 4.04 15.09
N PRO A 232 -1.41 3.76 14.21
CA PRO A 232 -0.04 3.56 14.65
C PRO A 232 0.57 4.87 15.13
N ASN A 233 1.44 4.79 16.14
CA ASN A 233 2.19 5.94 16.61
C ASN A 233 3.46 6.12 15.76
N LEU A 234 3.29 6.72 14.58
CA LEU A 234 4.40 7.05 13.69
C LEU A 234 5.08 8.35 14.16
N LYS A 235 6.40 8.30 14.38
CA LYS A 235 7.18 9.53 14.53
C LYS A 235 7.08 10.33 13.24
N PRO A 236 6.77 11.64 13.27
CA PRO A 236 6.71 12.45 12.06
C PRO A 236 8.01 12.36 11.25
N PHE A 237 7.88 12.33 9.93
CA PHE A 237 9.02 12.31 9.03
C PHE A 237 9.83 13.60 9.16
N LYS A 238 11.15 13.49 9.34
CA LYS A 238 12.00 14.64 9.68
C LYS A 238 12.18 15.64 8.54
N LEU A 239 12.00 15.22 7.29
CA LEU A 239 12.19 16.04 6.11
C LEU A 239 10.88 16.70 5.66
N SER A 240 10.97 17.92 5.13
CA SER A 240 9.85 18.51 4.40
C SER A 240 9.53 17.62 3.19
N SER A 241 8.39 16.94 3.24
CA SER A 241 8.16 15.77 2.38
C SER A 241 6.78 15.72 1.76
N ALA A 242 6.69 15.00 0.64
CA ALA A 242 5.45 14.74 -0.08
C ALA A 242 5.42 13.31 -0.63
N CYS A 243 4.22 12.85 -0.99
CA CYS A 243 3.97 11.54 -1.59
C CYS A 243 3.08 11.66 -2.83
N ILE A 244 3.50 11.05 -3.93
CA ILE A 244 2.70 10.82 -5.14
C ILE A 244 2.45 9.32 -5.28
N ALA A 245 1.23 8.88 -5.04
CA ALA A 245 0.83 7.48 -5.22
C ALA A 245 -0.58 7.39 -5.80
N THR A 246 -0.92 6.29 -6.44
CA THR A 246 -2.31 5.96 -6.83
C THR A 246 -3.01 5.21 -5.69
N THR A 247 -2.32 4.27 -5.07
CA THR A 247 -2.81 3.36 -4.03
C THR A 247 -3.15 4.07 -2.72
N GLY A 248 -4.37 3.84 -2.19
CA GLY A 248 -4.85 4.46 -0.95
C GLY A 248 -4.00 4.12 0.27
N ILE A 249 -3.51 2.89 0.36
CA ILE A 249 -2.70 2.42 1.51
C ILE A 249 -1.39 3.22 1.65
N ILE A 250 -0.69 3.48 0.55
CA ILE A 250 0.56 4.24 0.53
C ILE A 250 0.31 5.70 0.92
N LYS A 251 -0.74 6.31 0.37
CA LYS A 251 -1.19 7.65 0.79
C LYS A 251 -1.47 7.70 2.28
N GLY A 252 -2.10 6.67 2.83
CA GLY A 252 -2.41 6.55 4.24
C GLY A 252 -1.16 6.55 5.12
N ILE A 253 -0.18 5.71 4.78
CA ILE A 253 1.11 5.63 5.48
C ILE A 253 1.83 6.96 5.45
N CYS A 254 2.02 7.52 4.25
CA CYS A 254 2.70 8.80 4.08
C CYS A 254 1.98 9.94 4.83
N LYS A 255 0.64 9.94 4.83
CA LYS A 255 -0.14 10.95 5.57
C LYS A 255 0.02 10.81 7.08
N LEU A 256 0.02 9.59 7.61
CA LEU A 256 0.27 9.35 9.03
C LEU A 256 1.72 9.64 9.43
N ALA A 257 2.67 9.49 8.51
CA ALA A 257 4.06 9.95 8.67
C ALA A 257 4.22 11.47 8.57
N GLY A 258 3.14 12.22 8.26
CA GLY A 258 3.16 13.68 8.18
C GLY A 258 3.55 14.27 6.82
N MET A 259 3.53 13.47 5.75
CA MET A 259 3.84 13.90 4.39
C MET A 259 2.63 14.53 3.69
N ASP A 260 2.88 15.49 2.80
CA ASP A 260 1.82 16.04 1.93
C ASP A 260 1.43 15.03 0.85
N ILE A 261 0.14 14.77 0.68
CA ILE A 261 -0.35 13.84 -0.34
C ILE A 261 -0.71 14.60 -1.62
N ILE A 262 0.02 14.31 -2.69
CA ILE A 262 -0.16 14.92 -4.00
C ILE A 262 -0.89 13.92 -4.92
N PRO A 263 -2.01 14.32 -5.56
CA PRO A 263 -2.71 13.45 -6.49
C PRO A 263 -1.85 13.08 -7.70
N ALA A 264 -1.69 11.78 -7.96
CA ALA A 264 -0.91 11.26 -9.08
C ALA A 264 -1.60 11.52 -10.42
N LYS A 265 -0.83 12.03 -11.39
CA LYS A 265 -1.25 12.12 -12.80
C LYS A 265 -1.19 10.73 -13.46
N LYS A 266 -2.06 10.49 -14.45
CA LYS A 266 -2.19 9.17 -15.09
C LYS A 266 -0.94 8.82 -15.91
N GLU A 267 -0.53 9.71 -16.80
CA GLU A 267 0.63 9.53 -17.69
C GLU A 267 1.96 9.68 -16.94
N TYR A 268 2.90 8.75 -17.15
CA TYR A 268 4.17 8.71 -16.44
C TYR A 268 5.00 9.97 -16.65
N LYS A 269 5.21 10.41 -17.89
CA LYS A 269 5.95 11.64 -18.20
C LYS A 269 5.41 12.87 -17.46
N VAL A 270 4.09 13.01 -17.39
CA VAL A 270 3.45 14.12 -16.65
C VAL A 270 3.61 13.94 -15.14
N ARG A 271 3.55 12.70 -14.64
CA ARG A 271 3.75 12.34 -13.23
C ARG A 271 5.19 12.63 -12.77
N PHE A 272 6.20 12.35 -13.59
CA PHE A 272 7.61 12.67 -13.29
C PHE A 272 7.89 14.17 -13.33
N LYS A 273 7.32 14.92 -14.27
CA LYS A 273 7.34 16.40 -14.23
C LYS A 273 6.75 16.96 -12.95
N GLN A 274 5.58 16.46 -12.57
CA GLN A 274 4.92 16.82 -11.31
C GLN A 274 5.83 16.53 -10.09
N ALA A 275 6.60 15.45 -10.12
CA ALA A 275 7.54 15.16 -9.03
C ALA A 275 8.64 16.20 -8.90
N LEU A 276 9.23 16.62 -10.03
CA LEU A 276 10.26 17.65 -10.03
C LEU A 276 9.71 18.99 -9.51
N GLU A 277 8.51 19.39 -9.94
CA GLU A 277 7.82 20.59 -9.43
C GLU A 277 7.56 20.52 -7.92
N VAL A 278 7.20 19.35 -7.39
CA VAL A 278 7.02 19.15 -5.94
C VAL A 278 8.36 19.27 -5.22
N LEU A 279 9.41 18.67 -5.78
CA LEU A 279 10.76 18.72 -5.24
C LEU A 279 11.35 20.14 -5.29
N GLU A 280 10.83 21.08 -6.08
CA GLU A 280 11.18 22.51 -5.94
C GLU A 280 10.94 23.04 -4.53
N LYS A 281 9.91 22.54 -3.84
CA LYS A 281 9.42 23.03 -2.53
C LYS A 281 9.65 22.05 -1.39
N LYS A 282 10.00 20.80 -1.69
CA LYS A 282 10.16 19.70 -0.74
C LYS A 282 11.57 19.14 -0.79
N GLU A 283 12.02 18.61 0.34
CA GLU A 283 13.34 17.98 0.46
C GLU A 283 13.30 16.50 0.08
N PHE A 284 12.15 15.85 0.25
CA PHE A 284 11.96 14.44 -0.03
C PHE A 284 10.61 14.18 -0.71
N LEU A 285 10.61 13.32 -1.72
CA LEU A 285 9.40 12.85 -2.38
C LEU A 285 9.43 11.33 -2.48
N LEU A 286 8.38 10.67 -1.98
CA LEU A 286 8.09 9.28 -2.31
C LEU A 286 7.13 9.25 -3.50
N MET A 287 7.52 8.59 -4.58
CA MET A 287 6.63 8.27 -5.69
C MET A 287 6.44 6.75 -5.78
N ASN A 288 5.20 6.28 -5.76
CA ASN A 288 4.88 4.86 -5.99
C ASN A 288 4.15 4.68 -7.32
N ILE A 289 4.68 3.79 -8.16
CA ILE A 289 4.05 3.36 -9.42
C ILE A 289 3.55 1.93 -9.22
N LYS A 290 2.22 1.76 -9.23
CA LYS A 290 1.54 0.51 -8.84
C LYS A 290 1.46 -0.53 -9.96
N GLU A 291 1.49 -0.04 -11.19
CA GLU A 291 1.15 -0.78 -12.38
C GLU A 291 1.98 -2.07 -12.62
N PRO A 292 3.30 -2.16 -12.30
CA PRO A 292 4.06 -3.41 -12.44
C PRO A 292 3.54 -4.56 -11.55
N ASP A 293 3.11 -4.27 -10.33
CA ASP A 293 2.53 -5.24 -9.39
C ASP A 293 1.22 -5.84 -9.92
N GLU A 294 0.36 -5.01 -10.52
CA GLU A 294 -0.91 -5.45 -11.09
C GLU A 294 -0.68 -6.50 -12.20
N ALA A 295 0.30 -6.27 -13.07
CA ALA A 295 0.69 -7.24 -14.10
C ALA A 295 1.28 -8.54 -13.49
N GLY A 296 2.03 -8.42 -12.39
CA GLY A 296 2.53 -9.57 -11.62
C GLY A 296 1.40 -10.44 -11.06
N HIS A 297 0.41 -9.83 -10.42
CA HIS A 297 -0.79 -10.51 -9.92
C HIS A 297 -1.63 -11.16 -11.03
N ASP A 298 -1.72 -10.53 -12.20
CA ASP A 298 -2.43 -11.09 -13.35
C ASP A 298 -1.64 -12.23 -14.03
N GLY A 299 -0.36 -12.40 -13.67
CA GLY A 299 0.55 -13.37 -14.27
C GLY A 299 0.91 -13.04 -15.73
N ASP A 300 0.86 -11.76 -16.09
CA ASP A 300 1.13 -11.27 -17.44
C ASP A 300 2.51 -10.61 -17.51
N PHE A 301 3.52 -11.44 -17.81
CA PHE A 301 4.88 -10.94 -17.95
C PHE A 301 5.07 -10.00 -19.13
N ARG A 302 4.27 -10.12 -20.21
CA ARG A 302 4.38 -9.22 -21.36
C ARG A 302 3.90 -7.83 -20.95
N LYS A 303 2.80 -7.78 -20.21
CA LYS A 303 2.29 -6.52 -19.67
C LYS A 303 3.25 -5.90 -18.67
N LYS A 304 3.87 -6.70 -17.81
CA LYS A 304 4.88 -6.23 -16.85
C LYS A 304 6.09 -5.61 -17.57
N ILE A 305 6.61 -6.25 -18.63
CA ILE A 305 7.67 -5.69 -19.50
C ILE A 305 7.22 -4.35 -20.11
N GLU A 306 6.06 -4.32 -20.78
CA GLU A 306 5.54 -3.10 -21.44
C GLU A 306 5.41 -1.93 -20.45
N ILE A 307 4.98 -2.19 -19.22
CA ILE A 307 4.84 -1.16 -18.18
C ILE A 307 6.21 -0.65 -17.75
N ILE A 308 7.18 -1.55 -17.51
CA ILE A 308 8.55 -1.18 -17.12
C ILE A 308 9.20 -0.30 -18.20
N GLU A 309 9.09 -0.68 -19.48
CA GLU A 309 9.62 0.11 -20.61
C GLU A 309 9.00 1.51 -20.68
N LYS A 310 7.68 1.63 -20.49
CA LYS A 310 7.00 2.94 -20.48
C LYS A 310 7.40 3.83 -19.32
N ILE A 311 7.69 3.24 -18.17
CA ILE A 311 8.22 3.97 -17.02
C ILE A 311 9.61 4.48 -17.38
N ASP A 312 10.48 3.62 -17.91
CA ASP A 312 11.85 3.95 -18.31
C ASP A 312 11.92 5.09 -19.33
N GLU A 313 11.11 5.03 -20.40
CA GLU A 313 10.99 6.08 -21.42
C GLU A 313 10.61 7.46 -20.85
N SER A 314 10.10 7.51 -19.61
CA SER A 314 9.68 8.74 -18.95
C SER A 314 10.69 9.26 -17.92
N LEU A 315 11.86 8.64 -17.78
CA LEU A 315 12.88 8.96 -16.76
C LEU A 315 13.94 9.98 -17.19
N ASP A 316 13.92 10.50 -18.43
CA ASP A 316 14.94 11.43 -18.94
C ASP A 316 15.19 12.63 -18.00
N GLU A 317 14.11 13.25 -17.50
CA GLU A 317 14.21 14.41 -16.61
C GLU A 317 14.65 14.03 -15.18
N ILE A 318 14.43 12.77 -14.78
CA ILE A 318 14.92 12.23 -13.49
C ILE A 318 16.43 11.99 -13.55
N LEU A 319 16.96 11.52 -14.69
CA LEU A 319 18.39 11.41 -14.93
C LEU A 319 19.11 12.76 -14.81
N GLU A 320 18.53 13.80 -15.40
CA GLU A 320 19.07 15.16 -15.27
C GLU A 320 19.01 15.67 -13.82
N PHE A 321 17.90 15.42 -13.12
CA PHE A 321 17.75 15.76 -11.70
C PHE A 321 18.79 15.07 -10.81
N ALA A 322 19.16 13.83 -11.12
CA ALA A 322 20.13 13.03 -10.36
C ALA A 322 21.57 13.58 -10.40
N LYS A 323 21.88 14.54 -11.29
CA LYS A 323 23.20 15.18 -11.34
C LYS A 323 23.51 16.01 -10.08
N ASP A 324 22.49 16.68 -9.55
CA ASP A 324 22.60 17.60 -8.42
C ASP A 324 21.83 17.14 -7.17
N ASN A 325 21.08 16.04 -7.27
CA ASN A 325 20.18 15.54 -6.23
C ASN A 325 20.20 14.02 -6.17
N TYR A 326 19.57 13.47 -5.12
CA TYR A 326 19.53 12.02 -4.90
C TYR A 326 18.29 11.39 -5.53
N VAL A 327 18.49 10.29 -6.26
CA VAL A 327 17.43 9.43 -6.79
C VAL A 327 17.66 8.02 -6.28
N ILE A 328 16.63 7.43 -5.68
CA ILE A 328 16.60 6.05 -5.23
C ILE A 328 15.52 5.34 -6.03
N ILE A 329 15.87 4.25 -6.71
CA ILE A 329 14.91 3.41 -7.42
C ILE A 329 14.96 2.01 -6.85
N LEU A 330 13.81 1.47 -6.47
CA LEU A 330 13.67 0.14 -5.88
C LEU A 330 12.26 -0.44 -6.08
N GLY A 331 12.10 -1.73 -5.80
CA GLY A 331 10.79 -2.32 -5.54
C GLY A 331 10.45 -2.30 -4.04
N ASP A 332 9.16 -2.23 -3.68
CA ASP A 332 8.72 -2.41 -2.29
C ASP A 332 8.61 -3.89 -1.91
N HIS A 333 8.37 -4.77 -2.87
CA HIS A 333 8.43 -6.24 -2.75
C HIS A 333 8.54 -6.86 -4.16
N SER A 334 8.69 -8.18 -4.21
CA SER A 334 8.67 -8.94 -5.46
C SER A 334 7.29 -9.57 -5.67
N THR A 335 6.70 -9.38 -6.85
CA THR A 335 5.45 -10.04 -7.28
C THR A 335 5.70 -10.86 -8.55
N PRO A 336 6.26 -12.07 -8.43
CA PRO A 336 6.56 -12.90 -9.57
C PRO A 336 5.31 -13.34 -10.31
N VAL A 337 5.30 -13.22 -11.64
CA VAL A 337 4.16 -13.61 -12.50
C VAL A 337 3.76 -15.09 -12.34
N SER A 338 4.72 -15.93 -11.95
CA SER A 338 4.53 -17.36 -11.70
C SER A 338 3.81 -17.65 -10.39
N VAL A 339 3.91 -16.74 -9.41
CA VAL A 339 3.29 -16.86 -8.09
C VAL A 339 1.97 -16.08 -8.03
N ARG A 340 1.85 -14.99 -8.80
CA ARG A 340 0.67 -14.11 -8.84
C ARG A 340 0.33 -13.49 -7.49
N ASP A 341 1.34 -13.41 -6.63
CA ASP A 341 1.26 -12.87 -5.29
C ASP A 341 2.66 -12.47 -4.83
N HIS A 342 2.71 -11.71 -3.74
CA HIS A 342 3.96 -11.21 -3.18
C HIS A 342 4.83 -12.38 -2.71
N THR A 343 6.15 -12.22 -2.85
CA THR A 343 7.17 -13.18 -2.42
C THR A 343 8.20 -12.52 -1.52
N GLY A 344 9.02 -13.35 -0.85
CA GLY A 344 10.13 -12.90 -0.03
C GLY A 344 11.46 -12.84 -0.78
N ASP A 345 11.39 -12.78 -2.12
CA ASP A 345 12.54 -12.60 -2.99
C ASP A 345 13.00 -11.13 -2.87
N SER A 346 14.30 -10.90 -2.71
CA SER A 346 14.86 -9.55 -2.60
C SER A 346 14.66 -8.76 -3.89
N VAL A 347 14.50 -7.44 -3.76
CA VAL A 347 14.28 -6.52 -4.89
C VAL A 347 15.56 -5.75 -5.25
N PRO A 348 15.77 -5.35 -6.51
CA PRO A 348 16.89 -4.49 -6.88
C PRO A 348 16.71 -3.10 -6.27
N VAL A 349 17.84 -2.47 -5.92
CA VAL A 349 17.90 -1.08 -5.44
C VAL A 349 19.11 -0.37 -6.03
N VAL A 350 18.94 0.89 -6.40
CA VAL A 350 20.02 1.81 -6.80
C VAL A 350 19.86 3.13 -6.05
N ILE A 351 20.97 3.73 -5.65
CA ILE A 351 21.06 5.10 -5.16
C ILE A 351 22.02 5.85 -6.09
N CYS A 352 21.52 6.89 -6.76
CA CYS A 352 22.29 7.75 -7.67
C CYS A 352 22.24 9.19 -7.16
N GLY A 353 23.35 9.93 -7.26
CA GLY A 353 23.43 11.32 -6.84
C GLY A 353 24.86 11.80 -6.59
N PRO A 354 25.02 13.06 -6.15
CA PRO A 354 26.32 13.61 -5.77
C PRO A 354 27.01 12.77 -4.68
N GLU A 355 28.34 12.69 -4.72
CA GLU A 355 29.17 12.03 -3.69
C GLU A 355 28.91 10.53 -3.47
N VAL A 356 28.00 9.92 -4.23
CA VAL A 356 27.78 8.48 -4.22
C VAL A 356 29.03 7.77 -4.73
N ARG A 357 29.48 6.76 -3.98
CA ARG A 357 30.57 5.87 -4.39
C ARG A 357 30.03 4.87 -5.42
N VAL A 358 30.03 5.28 -6.68
CA VAL A 358 29.57 4.50 -7.83
C VAL A 358 30.26 3.14 -7.90
N ASP A 359 29.51 2.07 -8.14
CA ASP A 359 30.05 0.72 -8.29
C ASP A 359 30.30 0.35 -9.77
N THR A 360 30.32 -0.95 -10.10
CA THR A 360 30.60 -1.42 -11.47
C THR A 360 29.39 -2.00 -12.19
N VAL A 361 28.21 -1.96 -11.56
CA VAL A 361 26.96 -2.43 -12.15
C VAL A 361 26.51 -1.46 -13.24
N ARG A 362 26.00 -1.98 -14.35
CA ARG A 362 25.59 -1.18 -15.52
C ARG A 362 24.14 -1.39 -15.95
N GLU A 363 23.44 -2.32 -15.30
CA GLU A 363 22.09 -2.70 -15.65
C GLU A 363 21.25 -2.76 -14.37
N PHE A 364 20.02 -2.25 -14.43
CA PHE A 364 19.11 -2.27 -13.29
C PHE A 364 18.19 -3.50 -13.36
N ASN A 365 18.66 -4.62 -12.80
CA ASN A 365 17.86 -5.85 -12.70
C ASN A 365 18.28 -6.71 -11.50
N GLU A 366 17.52 -7.76 -11.20
CA GLU A 366 17.72 -8.60 -10.01
C GLU A 366 19.15 -9.20 -9.93
N ARG A 367 19.72 -9.64 -11.06
CA ARG A 367 21.05 -10.30 -11.07
C ARG A 367 22.20 -9.32 -11.08
N SER A 368 22.07 -8.23 -11.83
CA SER A 368 23.10 -7.20 -11.93
C SER A 368 23.23 -6.43 -10.63
N CYS A 369 22.11 -6.01 -10.02
CA CYS A 369 22.12 -5.29 -8.74
C CYS A 369 22.59 -6.17 -7.57
N ALA A 370 22.44 -7.50 -7.62
CA ALA A 370 23.00 -8.41 -6.61
C ALA A 370 24.54 -8.38 -6.49
N LYS A 371 25.23 -7.81 -7.48
CA LYS A 371 26.70 -7.62 -7.48
C LYS A 371 27.12 -6.22 -7.00
N GLY A 372 26.16 -5.36 -6.66
CA GLY A 372 26.39 -3.96 -6.36
C GLY A 372 27.00 -3.68 -4.97
N GLY A 373 27.57 -2.49 -4.82
CA GLY A 373 28.32 -2.07 -3.63
C GLY A 373 27.49 -1.84 -2.37
N LEU A 374 26.16 -1.69 -2.47
CA LEU A 374 25.25 -1.71 -1.32
C LEU A 374 25.10 -3.11 -0.72
N ASN A 375 25.50 -4.16 -1.46
CA ASN A 375 25.32 -5.56 -1.08
C ASN A 375 23.83 -5.89 -0.87
N ARG A 376 23.50 -6.50 0.27
CA ARG A 376 22.15 -6.86 0.67
C ARG A 376 21.75 -6.07 1.91
N ILE A 377 20.79 -5.17 1.77
CA ILE A 377 20.28 -4.30 2.85
C ILE A 377 18.82 -4.63 3.18
N LYS A 378 18.31 -4.07 4.29
CA LYS A 378 16.88 -4.13 4.63
C LYS A 378 16.18 -2.83 4.21
N GLY A 379 14.85 -2.90 4.05
CA GLY A 379 14.02 -1.72 3.77
C GLY A 379 14.30 -0.55 4.71
N ARG A 380 14.45 -0.83 6.01
CA ARG A 380 14.73 0.18 7.05
C ARG A 380 16.09 0.87 6.94
N ASP A 381 17.02 0.33 6.15
CA ASP A 381 18.36 0.88 5.98
C ASP A 381 18.38 1.98 4.90
N VAL A 382 17.35 2.08 4.05
CA VAL A 382 17.25 3.07 2.96
C VAL A 382 17.33 4.51 3.48
N MET A 383 16.49 4.85 4.47
CA MET A 383 16.46 6.22 5.00
C MET A 383 17.73 6.62 5.74
N PRO A 384 18.33 5.80 6.62
CA PRO A 384 19.64 6.08 7.20
C PRO A 384 20.72 6.35 6.15
N ILE A 385 20.82 5.53 5.10
CA ILE A 385 21.80 5.72 4.02
C ILE A 385 21.56 7.05 3.30
N LEU A 386 20.29 7.34 2.95
CA LEU A 386 19.95 8.60 2.29
C LEU A 386 20.25 9.82 3.17
N LEU A 387 19.88 9.79 4.44
CA LEU A 387 20.11 10.91 5.35
C LEU A 387 21.60 11.17 5.54
N ASP A 388 22.43 10.13 5.55
CA ASP A 388 23.89 10.26 5.59
C ASP A 388 24.44 10.96 4.33
N LEU A 389 24.04 10.49 3.14
CA LEU A 389 24.40 11.14 1.86
C LEU A 389 23.93 12.60 1.80
N MET A 390 22.78 12.92 2.42
CA MET A 390 22.28 14.29 2.53
C MET A 390 22.96 15.14 3.61
N ASN A 391 23.95 14.61 4.33
CA ASN A 391 24.59 15.23 5.48
C ASN A 391 23.59 15.63 6.59
N LYS A 392 22.59 14.78 6.82
CA LYS A 392 21.51 14.94 7.82
C LYS A 392 21.49 13.80 8.85
N SER A 393 22.43 12.87 8.76
CA SER A 393 22.65 11.87 9.82
C SER A 393 23.28 12.53 11.05
N GLU A 394 22.99 11.98 12.23
CA GLU A 394 23.64 12.37 13.48
C GLU A 394 24.63 11.27 13.86
N LYS A 395 25.80 11.65 14.40
CA LYS A 395 26.79 10.70 14.87
C LYS A 395 26.24 9.91 16.07
N PHE A 396 26.38 8.59 16.05
CA PHE A 396 25.98 7.75 17.18
C PHE A 396 27.07 7.73 18.26
N GLY A 397 26.79 8.38 19.40
CA GLY A 397 27.75 8.60 20.48
C GLY A 397 28.71 9.77 20.20
N ALA A 398 29.32 10.31 21.27
CA ALA A 398 30.24 11.47 21.31
C ALA A 398 29.66 12.82 20.85
#